data_AF-E9G2P3-F1
#
_entry.id   AF-E9G2P3-F1
#
_cell.length_a   1.000
_cell.length_b   1.000
_cell.length_c   1.000
_cell.angle_alpha   90.00
_cell.angle_beta   90.00
_cell.angle_gamma   90.00
#
_symmetry.space_group_name_H-M   'P 1'
#
loop_
_entity.id
_entity.type
_entity.pdbx_description
1 polymer ?
#
loop_
_entity_poly.entity_id
_entity_poly.type
_entity_poly.pdbx_seq_one_letter_code
_entity_poly.pdbx_strand_id
1 'polypeptide(L)'
;MAAPNQPQWTTLGKLSFPQSAQTNAKSVEVFVFQGLYDGKTPVTIKRAKNSLAVVDKKVLKEINHASITRYYVTEADDEFYYIATENTTDTLEVIALKGVEGRKNTEPETTKPEIGTHKEILRQISNAVAYLHNKKIIHGNINPQSIVICEQPPTLNDLKPSPKAKLGNFEIEGARDGWKAPEYELKSEDLSPASDVFSLGIVFAYLLSNGLHPFGPVHLQQSNILFGFLHLSEEKLNDPNAVDLMKRMLDSDPTTRITIKGVLSHPYFMGSEEAVAFICKAVDEVLKPELVKVAEGGESSIVAELRNGEQPIIRGYWKQYLTPYVKKLIERRSYDAKSLTGLLLAIRDKAVQYADQSPEVKAEFGSKPEGYWIYWSTLFPSLLIHTWRVMANRLGSTV
;
A
#
# COMPACT_ATOMS: atom_id res chain seq x y z
N MET A 1 -4.01 -54.49 15.71
CA MET A 1 -4.40 -53.11 15.33
C MET A 1 -3.59 -52.75 14.11
N ALA A 2 -4.24 -52.61 12.94
CA ALA A 2 -3.57 -52.20 11.72
C ALA A 2 -3.07 -50.76 11.88
N ALA A 3 -1.81 -50.50 11.51
CA ALA A 3 -1.29 -49.14 11.43
C ALA A 3 -2.21 -48.33 10.49
N PRO A 4 -2.52 -47.06 10.79
CA PRO A 4 -3.30 -46.23 9.89
C PRO A 4 -2.61 -46.20 8.52
N ASN A 5 -3.37 -46.47 7.45
CA ASN A 5 -2.91 -46.41 6.06
C ASN A 5 -2.07 -45.15 5.87
N GLN A 6 -0.75 -45.31 5.71
CA GLN A 6 0.10 -44.19 5.32
C GLN A 6 -0.41 -43.66 3.98
N PRO A 7 -0.57 -42.34 3.82
CA PRO A 7 -1.02 -41.78 2.55
C PRO A 7 -0.05 -42.24 1.45
N GLN A 8 -0.57 -42.81 0.37
CA GLN A 8 0.24 -43.10 -0.81
C GLN A 8 0.69 -41.77 -1.42
N TRP A 9 2.00 -41.60 -1.58
CA TRP A 9 2.61 -40.39 -2.14
C TRP A 9 2.93 -40.61 -3.62
N THR A 10 2.64 -39.62 -4.45
CA THR A 10 3.06 -39.52 -5.84
C THR A 10 4.26 -38.59 -5.94
N THR A 11 5.23 -38.92 -6.79
CA THR A 11 6.39 -38.08 -7.07
C THR A 11 6.38 -37.64 -8.53
N LEU A 12 6.63 -36.35 -8.78
CA LEU A 12 6.79 -35.76 -10.09
C LEU A 12 8.02 -34.85 -10.06
N GLY A 13 9.10 -35.25 -10.73
CA GLY A 13 10.37 -34.54 -10.67
C GLY A 13 10.85 -34.38 -9.22
N LYS A 14 11.02 -33.12 -8.76
CA LYS A 14 11.40 -32.80 -7.37
C LYS A 14 10.23 -32.67 -6.39
N LEU A 15 9.00 -32.90 -6.83
CA LEU A 15 7.80 -32.75 -6.00
C LEU A 15 7.28 -34.11 -5.52
N SER A 16 6.88 -34.18 -4.26
CA SER A 16 6.14 -35.31 -3.68
C SER A 16 4.85 -34.82 -3.06
N PHE A 17 3.72 -35.45 -3.36
CA PHE A 17 2.40 -35.06 -2.84
C PHE A 17 1.43 -36.24 -2.71
N PRO A 18 0.37 -36.15 -1.88
CA PRO A 18 -0.58 -37.25 -1.68
C PRO A 18 -1.32 -37.61 -2.98
N GLN A 19 -1.47 -38.91 -3.25
CA GLN A 19 -2.15 -39.40 -4.46
C GLN A 19 -3.63 -38.98 -4.52
N SER A 20 -4.27 -38.77 -3.37
CA SER A 20 -5.62 -38.20 -3.26
C SER A 20 -5.75 -36.78 -3.85
N ALA A 21 -4.63 -36.03 -3.93
CA ALA A 21 -4.60 -34.72 -4.57
C ALA A 21 -4.75 -34.81 -6.10
N GLN A 22 -4.46 -35.97 -6.71
CA GLN A 22 -4.72 -36.19 -8.14
C GLN A 22 -6.17 -36.56 -8.42
N THR A 23 -6.80 -37.37 -7.55
CA THR A 23 -8.12 -37.97 -7.81
C THR A 23 -9.29 -37.02 -7.56
N ASN A 24 -9.20 -36.13 -6.56
CA ASN A 24 -10.30 -35.21 -6.22
C ASN A 24 -10.48 -34.04 -7.20
N ALA A 25 -9.60 -33.93 -8.20
CA ALA A 25 -9.44 -32.69 -8.95
C ALA A 25 -9.59 -32.85 -10.47
N LYS A 26 -10.18 -33.95 -10.96
CA LYS A 26 -10.42 -34.15 -12.41
C LYS A 26 -11.39 -33.12 -13.04
N SER A 27 -12.11 -32.33 -12.23
CA SER A 27 -13.07 -31.31 -12.70
C SER A 27 -12.64 -29.86 -12.44
N VAL A 28 -11.53 -29.60 -11.73
CA VAL A 28 -11.13 -28.24 -11.34
C VAL A 28 -9.92 -27.79 -12.15
N GLU A 29 -10.02 -26.64 -12.82
CA GLU A 29 -8.99 -26.08 -13.70
C GLU A 29 -7.71 -25.70 -12.95
N VAL A 30 -7.84 -25.27 -11.69
CA VAL A 30 -6.75 -24.93 -10.78
C VAL A 30 -7.01 -25.54 -9.41
N PHE A 31 -6.01 -26.24 -8.85
CA PHE A 31 -6.12 -26.87 -7.54
C PHE A 31 -4.87 -26.61 -6.70
N VAL A 32 -5.04 -26.23 -5.43
CA VAL A 32 -3.94 -25.93 -4.51
C VAL A 32 -3.94 -26.95 -3.37
N PHE A 33 -2.77 -27.54 -3.09
CA PHE A 33 -2.61 -28.55 -2.05
C PHE A 33 -1.20 -28.52 -1.45
N GLN A 34 -1.01 -29.24 -0.35
CA GLN A 34 0.26 -29.34 0.35
C GLN A 34 1.10 -30.49 -0.18
N GLY A 35 2.42 -30.30 -0.27
CA GLY A 35 3.38 -31.32 -0.66
C GLY A 35 4.78 -31.04 -0.13
N LEU A 36 5.76 -31.75 -0.70
CA LEU A 36 7.18 -31.66 -0.36
C LEU A 36 8.00 -31.36 -1.60
N TYR A 37 8.94 -30.43 -1.48
CA TYR A 37 10.01 -30.19 -2.43
C TYR A 37 11.26 -30.95 -1.97
N ASP A 38 11.88 -31.68 -2.91
CA ASP A 38 13.07 -32.53 -2.71
C ASP A 38 12.90 -33.54 -1.55
N GLY A 39 11.66 -34.00 -1.34
CA GLY A 39 11.26 -34.93 -0.28
C GLY A 39 11.39 -34.41 1.15
N LYS A 40 11.72 -33.13 1.35
CA LYS A 40 12.06 -32.58 2.68
C LYS A 40 11.35 -31.29 3.02
N THR A 41 11.29 -30.34 2.09
CA THR A 41 10.79 -28.99 2.36
C THR A 41 9.28 -28.93 2.12
N PRO A 42 8.46 -28.61 3.14
CA PRO A 42 7.03 -28.39 2.94
C PRO A 42 6.77 -27.24 1.97
N VAL A 43 5.88 -27.45 1.01
CA VAL A 43 5.55 -26.49 -0.05
C VAL A 43 4.07 -26.53 -0.40
N THR A 44 3.56 -25.38 -0.84
CA THR A 44 2.22 -25.26 -1.40
C THR A 44 2.33 -25.46 -2.89
N ILE A 45 1.59 -26.43 -3.41
CA ILE A 45 1.61 -26.84 -4.81
C ILE A 45 0.31 -26.38 -5.47
N LYS A 46 0.43 -25.48 -6.44
CA LYS A 46 -0.65 -25.07 -7.33
C LYS A 46 -0.54 -25.87 -8.62
N ARG A 47 -1.54 -26.71 -8.89
CA ARG A 47 -1.68 -27.47 -10.13
C ARG A 47 -2.69 -26.79 -11.04
N ALA A 48 -2.38 -26.64 -12.32
CA ALA A 48 -3.33 -26.15 -13.32
C ALA A 48 -3.07 -26.79 -14.69
N LYS A 49 -4.07 -26.74 -15.58
CA LYS A 49 -3.97 -27.34 -16.92
C LYS A 49 -2.86 -26.70 -17.75
N ASN A 50 -2.18 -27.51 -18.57
CA ASN A 50 -1.09 -27.02 -19.44
C ASN A 50 -1.52 -25.89 -20.39
N SER A 51 -2.79 -25.85 -20.82
CA SER A 51 -3.35 -24.77 -21.64
C SER A 51 -3.38 -23.40 -20.94
N LEU A 52 -3.27 -23.37 -19.60
CA LEU A 52 -3.27 -22.15 -18.77
C LEU A 52 -1.85 -21.68 -18.41
N ALA A 53 -0.81 -22.41 -18.84
CA ALA A 53 0.58 -22.12 -18.48
C ALA A 53 1.13 -20.92 -19.27
N VAL A 54 1.14 -19.74 -18.64
CA VAL A 54 1.57 -18.48 -19.30
C VAL A 54 2.85 -17.88 -18.69
N VAL A 55 3.37 -18.47 -17.62
CA VAL A 55 4.52 -17.90 -16.89
C VAL A 55 5.85 -18.41 -17.43
N ASP A 56 6.75 -17.48 -17.81
CA ASP A 56 8.16 -17.81 -18.03
C ASP A 56 8.80 -18.23 -16.69
N LYS A 57 8.93 -19.55 -16.52
CA LYS A 57 9.40 -20.22 -15.30
C LYS A 57 10.82 -19.82 -14.89
N LYS A 58 11.61 -19.20 -15.79
CA LYS A 58 12.94 -18.68 -15.45
C LYS A 58 12.84 -17.43 -14.59
N VAL A 59 11.88 -16.55 -14.87
CA VAL A 59 11.71 -15.26 -14.18
C VAL A 59 11.39 -15.47 -12.70
N LEU A 60 10.56 -16.47 -12.36
CA LEU A 60 10.21 -16.77 -10.97
C LEU A 60 11.41 -17.22 -10.11
N LYS A 61 12.43 -17.84 -10.73
CA LYS A 61 13.65 -18.26 -10.00
C LYS A 61 14.56 -17.09 -9.63
N GLU A 62 14.43 -15.96 -10.31
CA GLU A 62 15.25 -14.77 -10.08
C GLU A 62 14.63 -13.80 -9.07
N ILE A 63 13.41 -14.10 -8.60
CA ILE A 63 12.73 -13.31 -7.58
C ILE A 63 13.30 -13.67 -6.20
N ASN A 64 13.85 -12.66 -5.52
CA ASN A 64 14.34 -12.78 -4.16
C ASN A 64 14.01 -11.50 -3.41
N HIS A 65 12.92 -11.52 -2.65
CA HIS A 65 12.44 -10.40 -1.85
C HIS A 65 11.69 -10.94 -0.64
N ALA A 66 11.89 -10.36 0.54
CA ALA A 66 11.33 -10.89 1.79
C ALA A 66 9.79 -10.90 1.80
N SER A 67 9.16 -9.91 1.16
CA SER A 67 7.70 -9.78 1.04
C SER A 67 7.13 -10.33 -0.28
N ILE A 68 7.80 -11.27 -0.94
CA ILE A 68 7.29 -11.95 -2.14
C ILE A 68 7.48 -13.44 -1.94
N THR A 69 6.45 -14.23 -2.24
CA THR A 69 6.52 -15.64 -1.94
C THR A 69 7.63 -16.36 -2.68
N ARG A 70 8.39 -17.16 -1.94
CA ARG A 70 9.50 -17.91 -2.50
C ARG A 70 8.99 -19.00 -3.43
N TYR A 71 9.48 -18.98 -4.66
CA TYR A 71 9.28 -20.03 -5.64
C TYR A 71 10.38 -21.09 -5.54
N TYR A 72 10.00 -22.37 -5.54
CA TYR A 72 10.95 -23.50 -5.48
C TYR A 72 11.16 -24.12 -6.86
N VAL A 73 10.09 -24.63 -7.48
CA VAL A 73 10.15 -25.37 -8.74
C VAL A 73 8.82 -25.34 -9.47
N THR A 74 8.87 -25.55 -10.78
CA THR A 74 7.72 -25.93 -11.60
C THR A 74 8.01 -27.26 -12.24
N GLU A 75 7.10 -28.22 -12.06
CA GLU A 75 7.11 -29.51 -12.75
C GLU A 75 5.89 -29.57 -13.68
N ALA A 76 5.88 -30.49 -14.63
CA ALA A 76 4.74 -30.72 -15.51
C ALA A 76 4.63 -32.20 -15.90
N ASP A 77 3.40 -32.64 -16.13
CA ASP A 77 3.07 -33.89 -16.80
C ASP A 77 2.34 -33.59 -18.12
N ASP A 78 1.77 -34.60 -18.76
CA ASP A 78 1.09 -34.47 -20.06
C ASP A 78 -0.12 -33.53 -20.00
N GLU A 79 -0.79 -33.40 -18.85
CA GLU A 79 -2.06 -32.68 -18.71
C GLU A 79 -1.94 -31.39 -17.88
N PHE A 80 -1.04 -31.37 -16.89
CA PHE A 80 -0.94 -30.32 -15.89
C PHE A 80 0.50 -29.82 -15.67
N TYR A 81 0.60 -28.57 -15.20
CA TYR A 81 1.79 -28.05 -14.56
C TYR A 81 1.55 -27.84 -13.06
N TYR A 82 2.64 -27.88 -12.28
CA TYR A 82 2.66 -27.83 -10.83
C TYR A 82 3.68 -26.79 -10.39
N ILE A 83 3.23 -25.70 -9.80
CA ILE A 83 4.08 -24.66 -9.22
C ILE A 83 4.17 -24.90 -7.72
N ALA A 84 5.38 -25.10 -7.21
CA ALA A 84 5.64 -25.21 -5.79
C ALA A 84 6.23 -23.91 -5.23
N THR A 85 5.55 -23.36 -4.24
CA THR A 85 5.96 -22.18 -3.48
C THR A 85 6.10 -22.50 -2.00
N GLU A 86 6.62 -21.56 -1.23
CA GLU A 86 6.59 -21.67 0.22
C GLU A 86 5.17 -21.86 0.74
N ASN A 87 5.07 -22.47 1.92
CA ASN A 87 3.80 -22.65 2.58
C ASN A 87 3.31 -21.34 3.12
N THR A 88 2.16 -20.89 2.61
CA THR A 88 1.57 -19.63 3.05
C THR A 88 0.25 -19.87 3.73
N THR A 89 0.04 -19.20 4.86
CA THR A 89 -1.18 -19.30 5.67
C THR A 89 -2.09 -18.07 5.46
N ASP A 90 -2.94 -17.73 6.44
CA ASP A 90 -4.07 -16.79 6.32
C ASP A 90 -3.79 -15.54 5.47
N THR A 91 -4.72 -15.28 4.54
CA THR A 91 -4.65 -14.13 3.63
C THR A 91 -5.28 -12.87 4.24
N LEU A 92 -5.01 -11.71 3.65
CA LEU A 92 -5.61 -10.43 4.00
C LEU A 92 -7.15 -10.47 3.96
N GLU A 93 -7.72 -11.23 3.01
CA GLU A 93 -9.16 -11.44 2.92
C GLU A 93 -9.73 -12.07 4.21
N VAL A 94 -9.04 -13.07 4.76
CA VAL A 94 -9.50 -13.78 5.96
C VAL A 94 -9.52 -12.87 7.19
N ILE A 95 -8.54 -11.97 7.32
CA ILE A 95 -8.47 -11.06 8.47
C ILE A 95 -9.46 -9.90 8.33
N ALA A 96 -9.59 -9.31 7.14
CA ALA A 96 -10.57 -8.26 6.91
C ALA A 96 -12.01 -8.74 7.15
N LEU A 97 -12.34 -9.97 6.76
CA LEU A 97 -13.66 -10.58 7.01
C LEU A 97 -13.92 -10.93 8.48
N LYS A 98 -12.87 -11.26 9.24
CA LYS A 98 -13.00 -11.52 10.68
C LYS A 98 -12.97 -10.23 11.49
N GLY A 99 -12.52 -9.11 10.93
CA GLY A 99 -12.12 -7.94 11.70
C GLY A 99 -10.90 -8.25 12.57
N VAL A 100 -10.15 -7.22 12.95
CA VAL A 100 -9.06 -7.36 13.94
C VAL A 100 -9.61 -7.93 15.27
N GLU A 101 -10.91 -7.77 15.54
CA GLU A 101 -11.61 -8.18 16.76
C GLU A 101 -12.42 -9.49 16.67
N GLY A 102 -12.67 -10.07 15.48
CA GLY A 102 -13.44 -11.32 15.34
C GLY A 102 -12.57 -12.56 15.17
N ARG A 103 -11.30 -12.49 15.54
CA ARG A 103 -10.57 -13.68 15.98
C ARG A 103 -11.21 -14.12 17.30
N LYS A 104 -11.76 -15.33 17.35
CA LYS A 104 -12.35 -15.89 18.57
C LYS A 104 -11.42 -15.59 19.75
N ASN A 105 -11.95 -14.98 20.81
CA ASN A 105 -11.29 -14.69 22.09
C ASN A 105 -10.82 -15.95 22.86
N THR A 106 -10.50 -17.04 22.17
CA THR A 106 -10.21 -18.35 22.74
C THR A 106 -8.72 -18.68 22.78
N GLU A 107 -7.86 -17.89 22.11
CA GLU A 107 -6.41 -18.09 22.12
C GLU A 107 -5.69 -17.05 23.00
N PRO A 108 -4.75 -17.48 23.87
CA PRO A 108 -4.01 -16.58 24.76
C PRO A 108 -3.18 -15.57 23.96
N GLU A 109 -3.15 -14.31 24.41
CA GLU A 109 -2.45 -13.20 23.72
C GLU A 109 -0.98 -13.48 23.40
N THR A 110 -0.32 -14.30 24.22
CA THR A 110 1.08 -14.72 24.06
C THR A 110 1.34 -15.63 22.86
N THR A 111 0.28 -16.08 22.16
CA THR A 111 0.35 -16.95 20.96
C THR A 111 -0.10 -16.23 19.69
N LYS A 112 -0.55 -14.97 19.78
CA LYS A 112 -0.99 -14.19 18.61
C LYS A 112 0.24 -13.75 17.81
N PRO A 113 0.33 -14.04 16.49
CA PRO A 113 1.38 -13.47 15.67
C PRO A 113 1.24 -11.95 15.69
N GLU A 114 2.35 -11.23 15.91
CA GLU A 114 2.38 -9.79 15.74
C GLU A 114 1.99 -9.46 14.29
N ILE A 115 0.82 -8.86 14.10
CA ILE A 115 0.43 -8.31 12.81
C ILE A 115 0.93 -6.87 12.84
N GLY A 116 1.86 -6.53 11.92
CA GLY A 116 2.28 -5.15 11.72
C GLY A 116 1.08 -4.21 11.48
N THR A 117 1.24 -2.91 11.73
CA THR A 117 0.16 -1.94 11.46
C THR A 117 -0.30 -2.00 10.00
N HIS A 118 -1.53 -1.57 9.69
CA HIS A 118 -2.00 -1.48 8.30
C HIS A 118 -0.99 -0.72 7.42
N LYS A 119 -0.44 0.39 7.91
CA LYS A 119 0.57 1.18 7.20
C LYS A 119 1.83 0.35 6.90
N GLU A 120 2.28 -0.46 7.85
CA GLU A 120 3.46 -1.32 7.67
C GLU A 120 3.22 -2.41 6.62
N ILE A 121 2.08 -3.09 6.67
CA ILE A 121 1.69 -4.09 5.67
C ILE A 121 1.67 -3.45 4.27
N LEU A 122 0.97 -2.33 4.13
CA LEU A 122 0.85 -1.63 2.84
C LEU A 122 2.21 -1.16 2.32
N ARG A 123 3.12 -0.71 3.21
CA ARG A 123 4.48 -0.30 2.85
C ARG A 123 5.30 -1.48 2.33
N GLN A 124 5.28 -2.61 3.01
CA GLN A 124 6.04 -3.80 2.63
C GLN A 124 5.53 -4.41 1.32
N ILE A 125 4.21 -4.50 1.14
CA ILE A 125 3.62 -4.95 -0.13
C ILE A 125 3.91 -3.96 -1.26
N SER A 126 3.89 -2.65 -1.00
CA SER A 126 4.29 -1.66 -2.01
C SER A 126 5.76 -1.80 -2.43
N ASN A 127 6.65 -2.11 -1.48
CA ASN A 127 8.06 -2.40 -1.78
C ASN A 127 8.22 -3.68 -2.62
N ALA A 128 7.45 -4.73 -2.32
CA ALA A 128 7.41 -5.94 -3.14
C ALA A 128 6.96 -5.65 -4.58
N VAL A 129 5.90 -4.86 -4.77
CA VAL A 129 5.44 -4.44 -6.09
C VAL A 129 6.51 -3.59 -6.81
N ALA A 130 7.16 -2.67 -6.10
CA ALA A 130 8.26 -1.87 -6.65
C ALA A 130 9.45 -2.74 -7.12
N TYR A 131 9.79 -3.78 -6.34
CA TYR A 131 10.82 -4.75 -6.72
C TYR A 131 10.45 -5.46 -8.04
N LEU A 132 9.21 -5.95 -8.17
CA LEU A 132 8.72 -6.60 -9.39
C LEU A 132 8.79 -5.65 -10.59
N HIS A 133 8.30 -4.42 -10.43
CA HIS A 133 8.29 -3.41 -11.49
C HIS A 133 9.71 -3.04 -11.94
N ASN A 134 10.68 -2.97 -11.01
CA ASN A 134 12.09 -2.77 -11.34
C ASN A 134 12.67 -3.93 -12.16
N LYS A 135 12.23 -5.16 -11.90
CA LYS A 135 12.54 -6.36 -12.69
C LYS A 135 11.73 -6.47 -13.99
N LYS A 136 10.89 -5.47 -14.32
CA LYS A 136 9.99 -5.47 -15.48
C LYS A 136 8.96 -6.60 -15.44
N ILE A 137 8.53 -6.98 -14.23
CA ILE A 137 7.50 -7.96 -13.96
C ILE A 137 6.26 -7.21 -13.48
N ILE A 138 5.11 -7.51 -14.08
CA ILE A 138 3.79 -7.04 -13.63
C ILE A 138 3.17 -8.19 -12.83
N HIS A 139 2.63 -7.92 -11.65
CA HIS A 139 2.02 -8.95 -10.80
C HIS A 139 0.72 -9.48 -11.44
N GLY A 140 -0.16 -8.59 -11.91
CA GLY A 140 -1.33 -8.92 -12.72
C GLY A 140 -2.50 -9.55 -11.97
N ASN A 141 -2.41 -9.71 -10.66
CA ASN A 141 -3.47 -10.30 -9.82
C ASN A 141 -3.46 -9.83 -8.35
N ILE A 142 -3.07 -8.57 -8.10
CA ILE A 142 -3.02 -8.04 -6.73
C ILE A 142 -4.45 -7.96 -6.16
N ASN A 143 -4.71 -8.66 -5.06
CA ASN A 143 -5.97 -8.61 -4.32
C ASN A 143 -5.78 -9.15 -2.88
N PRO A 144 -6.77 -9.09 -1.98
CA PRO A 144 -6.59 -9.54 -0.60
C PRO A 144 -6.31 -11.04 -0.43
N GLN A 145 -6.65 -11.90 -1.39
CA GLN A 145 -6.27 -13.31 -1.36
C GLN A 145 -4.79 -13.52 -1.74
N SER A 146 -4.22 -12.61 -2.53
CA SER A 146 -2.83 -12.69 -2.97
C SER A 146 -1.85 -12.12 -1.93
N ILE A 147 -2.32 -11.70 -0.74
CA ILE A 147 -1.47 -11.12 0.31
C ILE A 147 -1.62 -11.96 1.57
N VAL A 148 -0.51 -12.49 2.08
CA VAL A 148 -0.45 -13.29 3.30
C VAL A 148 0.16 -12.46 4.43
N ILE A 149 -0.45 -12.54 5.61
CA ILE A 149 -0.19 -11.58 6.71
C ILE A 149 0.08 -12.22 8.06
N CYS A 150 -0.08 -13.53 8.20
CA CYS A 150 0.35 -14.26 9.39
C CYS A 150 1.85 -14.61 9.38
N GLU A 151 2.55 -14.25 8.31
CA GLU A 151 4.01 -14.32 8.20
C GLU A 151 4.59 -12.92 8.36
N GLN A 152 5.71 -12.81 9.08
CA GLN A 152 6.49 -11.58 9.17
C GLN A 152 7.79 -11.76 8.38
N PRO A 153 8.02 -10.96 7.32
CA PRO A 153 7.15 -9.90 6.78
C PRO A 153 5.91 -10.43 6.03
N PRO A 154 4.80 -9.69 5.90
CA PRO A 154 3.72 -9.99 4.96
C PRO A 154 4.23 -10.22 3.53
N THR A 155 3.62 -11.20 2.85
CA THR A 155 4.09 -11.76 1.58
C THR A 155 3.05 -11.58 0.47
N LEU A 156 3.54 -11.20 -0.72
CA LEU A 156 2.77 -11.12 -1.96
C LEU A 156 2.89 -12.42 -2.75
N ASN A 157 1.76 -13.06 -3.01
CA ASN A 157 1.63 -14.42 -3.56
C ASN A 157 0.87 -14.39 -4.88
N ASP A 158 0.70 -15.57 -5.50
CA ASP A 158 -0.07 -15.71 -6.74
C ASP A 158 0.41 -14.79 -7.87
N LEU A 159 1.73 -14.65 -7.99
CA LEU A 159 2.38 -14.02 -9.13
C LEU A 159 1.88 -14.66 -10.42
N LYS A 160 1.11 -13.89 -11.19
CA LYS A 160 0.68 -14.22 -12.55
C LYS A 160 1.38 -13.26 -13.52
N PRO A 161 2.70 -13.39 -13.72
CA PRO A 161 3.41 -12.49 -14.63
C PRO A 161 2.76 -12.52 -16.01
N SER A 162 2.42 -11.33 -16.52
CA SER A 162 1.88 -11.22 -17.86
C SER A 162 2.94 -11.68 -18.88
N PRO A 163 2.54 -12.43 -19.93
CA PRO A 163 3.47 -12.82 -20.96
C PRO A 163 3.87 -11.56 -21.75
N LYS A 164 5.16 -11.39 -22.01
CA LYS A 164 5.66 -10.46 -23.05
C LYS A 164 5.32 -10.92 -24.48
N ALA A 165 4.32 -11.79 -24.67
CA ALA A 165 4.03 -12.42 -25.94
C ALA A 165 2.58 -12.18 -26.34
N LYS A 166 2.41 -11.47 -27.45
CA LYS A 166 1.24 -11.62 -28.32
C LYS A 166 0.97 -13.10 -28.51
N LEU A 167 -0.19 -13.58 -28.11
CA LEU A 167 -0.77 -14.81 -28.66
C LEU A 167 -2.29 -14.72 -28.50
N GLY A 168 -2.99 -14.78 -29.63
CA GLY A 168 -4.39 -14.39 -29.76
C GLY A 168 -5.37 -15.23 -28.94
N ASN A 169 -6.56 -14.66 -28.74
CA ASN A 169 -7.85 -15.28 -28.38
C ASN A 169 -7.91 -16.31 -27.24
N PHE A 170 -6.86 -16.49 -26.44
CA PHE A 170 -6.96 -17.26 -25.20
C PHE A 170 -7.51 -16.36 -24.10
N GLU A 171 -8.62 -16.77 -23.48
CA GLU A 171 -9.13 -16.18 -22.24
C GLU A 171 -8.01 -16.25 -21.20
N ILE A 172 -7.40 -15.10 -20.94
CA ILE A 172 -6.46 -14.93 -19.85
C ILE A 172 -7.25 -15.24 -18.58
N GLU A 173 -6.86 -16.25 -17.80
CA GLU A 173 -7.26 -16.37 -16.39
C GLU A 173 -6.71 -15.14 -15.65
N GLY A 174 -7.37 -14.00 -15.84
CA GLY A 174 -6.89 -12.67 -15.49
C GLY A 174 -6.93 -12.40 -13.98
N ALA A 175 -6.63 -11.15 -13.64
CA ALA A 175 -6.88 -10.58 -12.32
C ALA A 175 -8.31 -10.92 -11.83
N ARG A 176 -8.53 -10.94 -10.51
CA ARG A 176 -9.87 -11.17 -9.94
C ARG A 176 -10.84 -10.04 -10.32
N ASP A 177 -12.05 -10.38 -10.79
CA ASP A 177 -13.11 -9.39 -11.07
C ASP A 177 -13.39 -8.52 -9.85
N GLY A 178 -13.65 -7.23 -10.09
CA GLY A 178 -13.77 -6.24 -9.03
C GLY A 178 -12.43 -5.71 -8.50
N TRP A 179 -11.29 -6.34 -8.83
CA TRP A 179 -9.95 -5.87 -8.47
C TRP A 179 -9.13 -5.41 -9.67
N LYS A 180 -9.66 -5.60 -10.88
CA LYS A 180 -9.01 -5.23 -12.14
C LYS A 180 -9.01 -3.72 -12.32
N ALA A 181 -7.96 -3.19 -12.91
CA ALA A 181 -7.93 -1.81 -13.38
C ALA A 181 -8.89 -1.63 -14.58
N PRO A 182 -9.45 -0.44 -14.82
CA PRO A 182 -10.43 -0.21 -15.88
C PRO A 182 -9.86 -0.51 -17.28
N GLU A 183 -8.56 -0.32 -17.49
CA GLU A 183 -7.92 -0.58 -18.77
C GLU A 183 -7.92 -2.07 -19.20
N TYR A 184 -8.15 -3.02 -18.27
CA TYR A 184 -8.29 -4.45 -18.61
C TYR A 184 -9.43 -4.71 -19.61
N GLU A 185 -10.51 -3.94 -19.54
CA GLU A 185 -11.69 -4.08 -20.40
C GLU A 185 -11.59 -3.23 -21.69
N LEU A 186 -10.71 -2.21 -21.68
CA LEU A 186 -10.56 -1.30 -22.82
C LEU A 186 -9.59 -1.87 -23.87
N LYS A 187 -8.47 -2.49 -23.44
CA LYS A 187 -7.51 -3.22 -24.29
C LYS A 187 -6.73 -4.26 -23.47
N SER A 188 -6.87 -5.55 -23.80
CA SER A 188 -6.16 -6.64 -23.12
C SER A 188 -4.62 -6.62 -23.30
N GLU A 189 -4.11 -5.87 -24.29
CA GLU A 189 -2.68 -5.75 -24.61
C GLU A 189 -1.93 -4.70 -23.76
N ASP A 190 -2.63 -3.93 -22.91
CA ASP A 190 -2.10 -2.74 -22.21
C ASP A 190 -1.76 -2.96 -20.73
N LEU A 191 -1.61 -4.22 -20.28
CA LEU A 191 -1.16 -4.49 -18.91
C LEU A 191 0.14 -3.74 -18.61
N SER A 192 0.11 -2.91 -17.58
CA SER A 192 1.22 -2.05 -17.22
C SER A 192 1.48 -2.08 -15.71
N PRO A 193 2.64 -1.58 -15.26
CA PRO A 193 2.87 -1.30 -13.84
C PRO A 193 1.76 -0.46 -13.20
N ALA A 194 1.09 0.42 -13.96
CA ALA A 194 -0.02 1.22 -13.46
C ALA A 194 -1.23 0.35 -13.08
N SER A 195 -1.46 -0.76 -13.79
CA SER A 195 -2.57 -1.67 -13.52
C SER A 195 -2.43 -2.33 -12.14
N ASP A 196 -1.21 -2.74 -11.77
CA ASP A 196 -0.90 -3.23 -10.41
C ASP A 196 -1.15 -2.14 -9.36
N VAL A 197 -0.78 -0.88 -9.64
CA VAL A 197 -1.00 0.22 -8.69
C VAL A 197 -2.48 0.48 -8.44
N PHE A 198 -3.34 0.34 -9.46
CA PHE A 198 -4.79 0.46 -9.28
C PHE A 198 -5.33 -0.64 -8.38
N SER A 199 -5.01 -1.91 -8.68
CA SER A 199 -5.42 -3.05 -7.86
C SER A 199 -4.91 -2.93 -6.41
N LEU A 200 -3.68 -2.45 -6.24
CA LEU A 200 -3.11 -2.16 -4.93
C LEU A 200 -3.87 -1.01 -4.23
N GLY A 201 -4.33 0.01 -4.96
CA GLY A 201 -5.17 1.08 -4.43
C GLY A 201 -6.49 0.58 -3.87
N ILE A 202 -7.09 -0.43 -4.52
CA ILE A 202 -8.29 -1.12 -3.99
C ILE A 202 -7.95 -1.85 -2.69
N VAL A 203 -6.81 -2.55 -2.63
CA VAL A 203 -6.34 -3.21 -1.41
C VAL A 203 -6.09 -2.22 -0.27
N PHE A 204 -5.52 -1.04 -0.56
CA PHE A 204 -5.33 0.03 0.44
C PHE A 204 -6.68 0.45 1.02
N ALA A 205 -7.64 0.79 0.16
CA ALA A 205 -8.98 1.18 0.59
C ALA A 205 -9.66 0.06 1.41
N TYR A 206 -9.55 -1.18 0.95
CA TYR A 206 -10.11 -2.35 1.62
C TYR A 206 -9.53 -2.55 3.01
N LEU A 207 -8.21 -2.51 3.17
CA LEU A 207 -7.56 -2.69 4.47
C LEU A 207 -7.87 -1.53 5.43
N LEU A 208 -7.76 -0.29 4.95
CA LEU A 208 -7.95 0.90 5.80
C LEU A 208 -9.39 1.13 6.22
N SER A 209 -10.36 0.59 5.47
CA SER A 209 -11.78 0.64 5.80
C SER A 209 -12.29 -0.59 6.55
N ASN A 210 -11.40 -1.50 6.95
CA ASN A 210 -11.73 -2.77 7.60
C ASN A 210 -12.66 -3.66 6.75
N GLY A 211 -12.34 -3.80 5.46
CA GLY A 211 -12.96 -4.77 4.57
C GLY A 211 -14.02 -4.19 3.61
N LEU A 212 -14.17 -2.86 3.52
CA LEU A 212 -15.08 -2.26 2.54
C LEU A 212 -14.37 -2.11 1.19
N HIS A 213 -15.00 -2.64 0.15
CA HIS A 213 -14.50 -2.43 -1.21
C HIS A 213 -14.81 -1.00 -1.68
N PRO A 214 -13.84 -0.25 -2.24
CA PRO A 214 -14.03 1.14 -2.66
C PRO A 214 -15.14 1.34 -3.69
N PHE A 215 -15.40 0.32 -4.51
CA PHE A 215 -16.41 0.34 -5.57
C PHE A 215 -17.71 -0.40 -5.20
N GLY A 216 -17.98 -0.58 -3.90
CA GLY A 216 -19.28 -1.06 -3.41
C GLY A 216 -19.46 -2.60 -3.46
N PRO A 217 -20.71 -3.09 -3.50
CA PRO A 217 -21.02 -4.51 -3.35
C PRO A 217 -20.54 -5.33 -4.56
N VAL A 218 -20.15 -6.59 -4.33
CA VAL A 218 -19.48 -7.48 -5.30
C VAL A 218 -20.08 -7.45 -6.72
N HIS A 219 -21.40 -7.52 -6.84
CA HIS A 219 -22.10 -7.53 -8.12
C HIS A 219 -22.03 -6.20 -8.92
N LEU A 220 -21.60 -5.10 -8.30
CA LEU A 220 -21.44 -3.78 -8.94
C LEU A 220 -19.98 -3.34 -9.07
N GLN A 221 -19.01 -4.06 -8.49
CA GLN A 221 -17.63 -3.58 -8.40
C GLN A 221 -17.02 -3.32 -9.77
N GLN A 222 -17.17 -4.25 -10.70
CA GLN A 222 -16.57 -4.14 -12.03
C GLN A 222 -17.19 -2.99 -12.86
N SER A 223 -18.51 -2.82 -12.81
CA SER A 223 -19.17 -1.70 -13.50
C SER A 223 -18.79 -0.37 -12.87
N ASN A 224 -18.76 -0.28 -11.54
CA ASN A 224 -18.35 0.93 -10.84
C ASN A 224 -16.89 1.30 -11.12
N ILE A 225 -15.99 0.33 -11.26
CA ILE A 225 -14.60 0.58 -11.69
C ILE A 225 -14.57 1.18 -13.09
N LEU A 226 -15.28 0.57 -14.04
CA LEU A 226 -15.30 1.02 -15.43
C LEU A 226 -15.85 2.43 -15.59
N PHE A 227 -16.86 2.79 -14.79
CA PHE A 227 -17.48 4.12 -14.82
C PHE A 227 -16.87 5.12 -13.82
N GLY A 228 -15.87 4.71 -13.02
CA GLY A 228 -15.23 5.58 -12.02
C GLY A 228 -16.12 5.93 -10.82
N PHE A 229 -17.14 5.14 -10.51
CA PHE A 229 -18.06 5.37 -9.38
C PHE A 229 -17.46 4.86 -8.06
N LEU A 230 -16.72 5.73 -7.37
CA LEU A 230 -16.21 5.45 -6.02
C LEU A 230 -17.35 5.51 -4.99
N HIS A 231 -17.59 4.40 -4.28
CA HIS A 231 -18.66 4.27 -3.29
C HIS A 231 -18.18 4.49 -1.84
N LEU A 232 -16.89 4.30 -1.57
CA LEU A 232 -16.34 4.43 -0.23
C LEU A 232 -16.19 5.91 0.18
N SER A 233 -16.85 6.26 1.28
CA SER A 233 -16.69 7.58 1.90
C SER A 233 -15.27 7.78 2.44
N GLU A 234 -14.71 8.97 2.23
CA GLU A 234 -13.39 9.38 2.69
C GLU A 234 -13.26 9.28 4.23
N GLU A 235 -14.35 9.50 4.95
CA GLU A 235 -14.42 9.39 6.41
C GLU A 235 -14.11 7.97 6.91
N LYS A 236 -14.22 6.94 6.06
CA LYS A 236 -13.87 5.57 6.46
C LYS A 236 -12.37 5.35 6.60
N LEU A 237 -11.53 6.19 5.97
CA LEU A 237 -10.08 6.07 6.04
C LEU A 237 -9.49 6.86 7.22
N ASN A 238 -10.18 7.89 7.71
CA ASN A 238 -9.77 8.73 8.86
C ASN A 238 -8.33 9.31 8.79
N ASP A 239 -7.73 9.39 7.61
CA ASP A 239 -6.41 9.98 7.37
C ASP A 239 -6.40 10.70 6.01
N PRO A 240 -6.30 12.03 5.96
CA PRO A 240 -6.25 12.79 4.71
C PRO A 240 -5.12 12.36 3.76
N ASN A 241 -3.99 11.90 4.30
CA ASN A 241 -2.88 11.40 3.50
C ASN A 241 -3.24 10.07 2.84
N ALA A 242 -3.98 9.20 3.54
CA ALA A 242 -4.45 7.93 2.99
C ALA A 242 -5.51 8.14 1.89
N VAL A 243 -6.44 9.07 2.13
CA VAL A 243 -7.49 9.44 1.16
C VAL A 243 -6.88 9.98 -0.13
N ASP A 244 -5.89 10.87 -0.01
CA ASP A 244 -5.15 11.40 -1.15
C ASP A 244 -4.49 10.27 -1.96
N LEU A 245 -3.70 9.43 -1.28
CA LEU A 245 -2.96 8.36 -1.92
C LEU A 245 -3.90 7.39 -2.65
N MET A 246 -4.97 6.96 -1.97
CA MET A 246 -5.99 6.09 -2.55
C MET A 246 -6.56 6.70 -3.84
N LYS A 247 -6.97 7.97 -3.83
CA LYS A 247 -7.52 8.64 -5.02
C LYS A 247 -6.52 8.67 -6.17
N ARG A 248 -5.23 8.91 -5.90
CA ARG A 248 -4.18 8.92 -6.93
C ARG A 248 -3.87 7.53 -7.48
N MET A 249 -3.98 6.48 -6.67
CA MET A 249 -3.82 5.09 -7.11
C MET A 249 -5.02 4.62 -7.92
N LEU A 250 -6.22 5.10 -7.60
CA LEU A 250 -7.48 4.77 -8.27
C LEU A 250 -7.83 5.70 -9.44
N ASP A 251 -6.86 6.46 -9.97
CA ASP A 251 -7.04 7.23 -11.19
C ASP A 251 -7.37 6.30 -12.36
N SER A 252 -8.48 6.58 -13.05
CA SER A 252 -8.93 5.77 -14.19
C SER A 252 -7.96 5.87 -15.36
N ASP A 253 -7.25 6.99 -15.52
CA ASP A 253 -6.22 7.13 -16.56
C ASP A 253 -4.88 6.58 -16.06
N PRO A 254 -4.37 5.46 -16.63
CA PRO A 254 -3.11 4.86 -16.20
C PRO A 254 -1.88 5.74 -16.43
N THR A 255 -1.98 6.79 -17.27
CA THR A 255 -0.86 7.70 -17.58
C THR A 255 -0.68 8.80 -16.54
N THR A 256 -1.76 9.19 -15.85
CA THR A 256 -1.75 10.17 -14.76
C THR A 256 -1.75 9.52 -13.38
N ARG A 257 -2.13 8.23 -13.31
CA ARG A 257 -2.06 7.40 -12.11
C ARG A 257 -0.67 7.45 -11.48
N ILE A 258 -0.63 7.60 -10.15
CA ILE A 258 0.63 7.63 -9.41
C ILE A 258 1.43 6.34 -9.65
N THR A 259 2.75 6.47 -9.82
CA THR A 259 3.63 5.29 -9.96
C THR A 259 3.89 4.64 -8.61
N ILE A 260 4.31 3.37 -8.58
CA ILE A 260 4.66 2.71 -7.31
C ILE A 260 5.79 3.43 -6.55
N LYS A 261 6.70 4.11 -7.24
CA LYS A 261 7.72 4.96 -6.62
C LYS A 261 7.06 6.16 -5.93
N GLY A 262 6.11 6.81 -6.62
CA GLY A 262 5.32 7.90 -6.07
C GLY A 262 4.46 7.47 -4.87
N VAL A 263 3.94 6.24 -4.90
CA VAL A 263 3.23 5.64 -3.76
C VAL A 263 4.15 5.58 -2.54
N LEU A 264 5.37 5.05 -2.70
CA LEU A 264 6.36 4.91 -1.62
C LEU A 264 6.92 6.25 -1.12
N SER A 265 6.94 7.30 -1.95
CA SER A 265 7.36 8.66 -1.56
C SER A 265 6.22 9.53 -1.00
N HIS A 266 4.99 9.01 -1.00
CA HIS A 266 3.81 9.75 -0.59
C HIS A 266 3.80 10.04 0.93
N PRO A 267 3.28 11.21 1.38
CA PRO A 267 3.14 11.59 2.79
C PRO A 267 2.48 10.55 3.70
N TYR A 268 1.65 9.67 3.13
CA TYR A 268 1.03 8.58 3.88
C TYR A 268 2.06 7.67 4.56
N PHE A 269 3.20 7.41 3.89
CA PHE A 269 4.28 6.58 4.44
C PHE A 269 5.34 7.37 5.21
N MET A 270 5.27 8.70 5.25
CA MET A 270 6.25 9.50 5.97
C MET A 270 6.17 9.26 7.48
N GLY A 271 7.32 8.93 8.07
CA GLY A 271 7.50 8.94 9.51
C GLY A 271 7.55 10.36 10.08
N SER A 272 7.51 10.49 11.41
CA SER A 272 7.58 11.80 12.07
C SER A 272 8.89 12.56 11.75
N GLU A 273 10.00 11.83 11.63
CA GLU A 273 11.29 12.41 11.24
C GLU A 273 11.24 13.02 9.82
N GLU A 274 10.77 12.22 8.86
CA GLU A 274 10.65 12.63 7.45
C GLU A 274 9.67 13.79 7.27
N ALA A 275 8.54 13.77 7.98
CA ALA A 275 7.55 14.84 7.93
C ALA A 275 8.10 16.17 8.49
N VAL A 276 8.78 16.13 9.64
CA VAL A 276 9.40 17.33 10.22
C VAL A 276 10.51 17.85 9.32
N ALA A 277 11.35 16.96 8.78
CA ALA A 277 12.40 17.31 7.84
C ALA A 277 11.83 17.94 6.56
N PHE A 278 10.77 17.35 5.99
CA PHE A 278 10.08 17.87 4.82
C PHE A 278 9.53 19.28 5.06
N ILE A 279 8.80 19.50 6.17
CA ILE A 279 8.25 20.82 6.49
C ILE A 279 9.38 21.85 6.67
N CYS A 280 10.45 21.49 7.37
CA CYS A 280 11.58 22.41 7.56
C CYS A 280 12.22 22.78 6.22
N LYS A 281 12.49 21.78 5.36
CA LYS A 281 13.07 21.97 4.04
C LYS A 281 12.16 22.80 3.13
N ALA A 282 10.87 22.46 3.06
CA ALA A 282 9.87 23.19 2.29
C ALA A 282 9.75 24.66 2.71
N VAL A 283 9.80 24.93 4.02
CA VAL A 283 9.76 26.30 4.52
C VAL A 283 11.05 27.06 4.20
N ASP A 284 12.22 26.44 4.39
CA ASP A 284 13.50 27.11 4.24
C ASP A 284 13.90 27.32 2.77
N GLU A 285 13.71 26.33 1.92
CA GLU A 285 14.16 26.37 0.52
C GLU A 285 13.10 26.91 -0.44
N VAL A 286 11.81 26.84 -0.09
CA VAL A 286 10.71 27.26 -0.98
C VAL A 286 9.92 28.43 -0.40
N LEU A 287 9.29 28.25 0.75
CA LEU A 287 8.33 29.25 1.26
C LEU A 287 8.99 30.59 1.58
N LYS A 288 10.12 30.60 2.30
CA LYS A 288 10.79 31.84 2.71
C LYS A 288 11.23 32.68 1.51
N PRO A 289 11.94 32.14 0.50
CA PRO A 289 12.25 32.88 -0.73
C PRO A 289 11.01 33.47 -1.41
N GLU A 290 9.94 32.69 -1.53
CA GLU A 290 8.70 33.15 -2.17
C GLU A 290 7.98 34.24 -1.37
N LEU A 291 8.02 34.20 -0.03
CA LEU A 291 7.48 35.25 0.81
C LEU A 291 8.27 36.56 0.70
N VAL A 292 9.60 36.49 0.57
CA VAL A 292 10.44 37.68 0.32
C VAL A 292 10.04 38.32 -1.01
N LYS A 293 9.93 37.52 -2.07
CA LYS A 293 9.47 37.98 -3.39
C LYS A 293 8.11 38.69 -3.34
N VAL A 294 7.15 38.14 -2.58
CA VAL A 294 5.83 38.75 -2.38
C VAL A 294 5.92 40.06 -1.60
N ALA A 295 6.76 40.13 -0.57
CA ALA A 295 6.96 41.36 0.21
C ALA A 295 7.60 42.50 -0.61
N GLU A 296 8.41 42.15 -1.61
CA GLU A 296 9.01 43.09 -2.58
C GLU A 296 8.03 43.53 -3.69
N GLY A 297 6.75 43.13 -3.59
CA GLY A 297 5.69 43.49 -4.54
C GLY A 297 5.56 42.54 -5.74
N GLY A 298 6.28 41.42 -5.74
CA GLY A 298 6.16 40.38 -6.76
C GLY A 298 4.99 39.42 -6.53
N GLU A 299 4.64 38.65 -7.56
CA GLU A 299 3.66 37.56 -7.45
C GLU A 299 4.34 36.21 -7.22
N SER A 300 3.71 35.34 -6.42
CA SER A 300 4.15 33.96 -6.16
C SER A 300 3.00 32.99 -6.39
N SER A 301 3.11 32.14 -7.41
CA SER A 301 2.14 31.08 -7.66
C SER A 301 2.12 30.07 -6.51
N ILE A 302 3.26 29.80 -5.89
CA ILE A 302 3.39 28.87 -4.76
C ILE A 302 2.61 29.37 -3.54
N VAL A 303 2.75 30.65 -3.20
CA VAL A 303 1.99 31.24 -2.08
C VAL A 303 0.49 31.29 -2.41
N ALA A 304 0.12 31.57 -3.66
CA ALA A 304 -1.28 31.52 -4.10
C ALA A 304 -1.86 30.10 -4.02
N GLU A 305 -1.12 29.08 -4.47
CA GLU A 305 -1.50 27.67 -4.40
C GLU A 305 -1.61 27.18 -2.95
N LEU A 306 -0.70 27.59 -2.05
CA LEU A 306 -0.82 27.26 -0.62
C LEU A 306 -2.09 27.84 0.01
N ARG A 307 -2.43 29.09 -0.34
CA ARG A 307 -3.64 29.76 0.16
C ARG A 307 -4.91 29.12 -0.42
N ASN A 308 -4.83 28.62 -1.65
CA ASN A 308 -5.93 27.90 -2.27
C ASN A 308 -6.17 26.56 -1.55
N GLY A 309 -7.18 26.50 -0.69
CA GLY A 309 -7.49 25.31 0.12
C GLY A 309 -6.93 25.33 1.55
N GLU A 310 -6.41 26.48 2.03
CA GLU A 310 -5.92 26.58 3.41
C GLU A 310 -7.02 26.56 4.46
N GLN A 311 -8.23 27.04 4.12
CA GLN A 311 -9.30 27.29 5.10
C GLN A 311 -9.73 26.04 5.89
N PRO A 312 -9.90 24.84 5.28
CA PRO A 312 -10.15 23.62 6.04
C PRO A 312 -9.03 23.24 7.01
N ILE A 313 -7.78 23.66 6.75
CA ILE A 313 -6.61 23.38 7.58
C ILE A 313 -6.55 24.37 8.74
N ILE A 314 -6.51 25.68 8.45
CA ILE A 314 -6.35 26.72 9.48
C ILE A 314 -7.64 27.04 10.24
N ARG A 315 -8.80 26.65 9.66
CA ARG A 315 -10.15 26.85 10.20
C ARG A 315 -10.37 28.31 10.63
N GLY A 316 -10.00 29.23 9.74
CA GLY A 316 -10.06 30.68 9.92
C GLY A 316 -8.98 31.29 10.82
N TYR A 317 -8.63 30.63 11.94
CA TYR A 317 -7.64 31.15 12.90
C TYR A 317 -6.92 30.01 13.63
N TRP A 318 -5.75 29.58 13.14
CA TRP A 318 -5.12 28.34 13.61
C TRP A 318 -4.61 28.41 15.07
N LYS A 319 -4.27 29.60 15.58
CA LYS A 319 -3.74 29.77 16.95
C LYS A 319 -4.76 29.43 18.04
N GLN A 320 -6.06 29.37 17.74
CA GLN A 320 -7.09 29.03 18.74
C GLN A 320 -7.09 27.54 19.12
N TYR A 321 -6.50 26.69 18.27
CA TYR A 321 -6.44 25.24 18.49
C TYR A 321 -5.20 24.80 19.27
N LEU A 322 -4.28 25.73 19.56
CA LEU A 322 -3.06 25.44 20.30
C LEU A 322 -3.34 25.34 21.79
N THR A 323 -2.56 24.50 22.47
CA THR A 323 -2.54 24.47 23.93
C THR A 323 -2.01 25.80 24.50
N PRO A 324 -2.41 26.20 25.73
CA PRO A 324 -2.07 27.52 26.27
C PRO A 324 -0.56 27.83 26.29
N TYR A 325 0.28 26.84 26.62
CA TYR A 325 1.74 27.00 26.65
C TYR A 325 2.32 27.23 25.25
N VAL A 326 1.90 26.44 24.25
CA VAL A 326 2.36 26.58 22.86
C VAL A 326 1.85 27.88 22.25
N LYS A 327 0.62 28.29 22.56
CA LYS A 327 0.06 29.58 22.16
C LYS A 327 0.91 30.75 22.68
N LYS A 328 1.21 30.77 23.99
CA LYS A 328 2.07 31.79 24.64
C LYS A 328 3.49 31.80 24.05
N LEU A 329 4.02 30.64 23.69
CA LEU A 329 5.32 30.50 23.05
C LEU A 329 5.36 31.15 21.64
N ILE A 330 4.28 31.00 20.88
CA ILE A 330 4.16 31.49 19.50
C ILE A 330 3.78 32.97 19.45
N GLU A 331 3.05 33.49 20.46
CA GLU A 331 2.72 34.92 20.58
C GLU A 331 3.95 35.85 20.69
N ARG A 332 5.12 35.31 21.08
CA ARG A 332 6.39 36.05 21.08
C ARG A 332 6.86 36.50 19.69
N ARG A 333 6.25 35.98 18.61
CA ARG A 333 6.53 36.36 17.22
C ARG A 333 5.23 36.62 16.46
N SER A 334 5.28 37.56 15.51
CA SER A 334 4.15 37.92 14.65
C SER A 334 3.97 36.93 13.49
N TYR A 335 3.55 35.70 13.80
CA TYR A 335 3.03 34.80 12.76
C TYR A 335 1.60 35.18 12.41
N ASP A 336 1.27 35.25 11.13
CA ASP A 336 -0.11 35.45 10.69
C ASP A 336 -0.98 34.25 11.07
N ALA A 337 -1.92 34.49 11.98
CA ALA A 337 -2.80 33.47 12.53
C ALA A 337 -3.93 33.07 11.56
N LYS A 338 -4.13 33.83 10.48
CA LYS A 338 -5.16 33.62 9.46
C LYS A 338 -4.61 33.05 8.14
N SER A 339 -3.35 32.63 8.13
CA SER A 339 -2.67 32.10 6.96
C SER A 339 -1.95 30.79 7.26
N LEU A 340 -2.00 29.85 6.31
CA LEU A 340 -1.22 28.62 6.35
C LEU A 340 0.29 28.89 6.34
N THR A 341 0.73 29.94 5.65
CA THR A 341 2.16 30.32 5.65
C THR A 341 2.64 30.69 7.05
N GLY A 342 1.80 31.37 7.83
CA GLY A 342 2.09 31.69 9.22
C GLY A 342 2.16 30.46 10.12
N LEU A 343 1.29 29.48 9.89
CA LEU A 343 1.32 28.19 10.58
C LEU A 343 2.61 27.41 10.25
N LEU A 344 2.96 27.27 8.97
CA LEU A 344 4.16 26.58 8.52
C LEU A 344 5.46 27.20 9.07
N LEU A 345 5.55 28.53 9.07
CA LEU A 345 6.67 29.26 9.68
C LEU A 345 6.78 28.95 11.18
N ALA A 346 5.66 28.94 11.92
CA ALA A 346 5.66 28.62 13.34
C ALA A 346 6.12 27.18 13.60
N ILE A 347 5.61 26.20 12.84
CA ILE A 347 6.00 24.79 12.96
C ILE A 347 7.49 24.61 12.67
N ARG A 348 8.01 25.20 11.59
CA ARG A 348 9.43 25.10 11.27
C ARG A 348 10.29 25.76 12.34
N ASP A 349 9.96 26.98 12.77
CA ASP A 349 10.77 27.72 13.75
C ASP A 349 10.82 26.99 15.09
N LYS A 350 9.70 26.41 15.55
CA LYS A 350 9.66 25.63 16.79
C LYS A 350 10.31 24.26 16.67
N ALA A 351 10.34 23.67 15.47
CA ALA A 351 11.13 22.46 15.24
C ALA A 351 12.63 22.73 15.36
N VAL A 352 13.13 23.83 14.77
CA VAL A 352 14.54 24.22 14.84
C VAL A 352 14.95 24.58 16.27
N GLN A 353 14.09 25.33 16.98
CA GLN A 353 14.34 25.79 18.35
C GLN A 353 13.94 24.75 19.41
N TYR A 354 13.64 23.50 19.04
CA TYR A 354 13.08 22.52 19.96
C TYR A 354 13.99 22.26 21.16
N ALA A 355 15.31 22.18 20.93
CA ALA A 355 16.31 21.93 21.98
C ALA A 355 16.29 22.99 23.08
N ASP A 356 16.01 24.24 22.73
CA ASP A 356 16.04 25.40 23.64
C ASP A 356 14.68 25.67 24.33
N GLN A 357 13.67 24.84 24.08
CA GLN A 357 12.34 25.02 24.70
C GLN A 357 12.37 24.63 26.19
N SER A 358 11.52 25.32 26.97
CA SER A 358 11.34 25.02 28.39
C SER A 358 10.75 23.62 28.61
N PRO A 359 10.95 23.01 29.80
CA PRO A 359 10.38 21.70 30.11
C PRO A 359 8.86 21.64 29.93
N GLU A 360 8.14 22.71 30.25
CA GLU A 360 6.67 22.78 30.12
C GLU A 360 6.24 22.72 28.65
N VAL A 361 6.95 23.41 27.76
CA VAL A 361 6.69 23.35 26.32
C VAL A 361 7.05 21.99 25.74
N LYS A 362 8.14 21.38 26.20
CA LYS A 362 8.54 20.02 25.77
C LYS A 362 7.56 18.96 26.25
N ALA A 363 6.96 19.14 27.42
CA ALA A 363 5.90 18.26 27.92
C ALA A 363 4.65 18.30 27.02
N GLU A 364 4.32 19.47 26.47
CA GLU A 364 3.20 19.65 25.55
C GLU A 364 3.48 19.09 24.15
N PHE A 365 4.68 19.35 23.60
CA PHE A 365 5.06 18.80 22.31
C PHE A 365 5.39 17.30 22.38
N GLY A 366 5.85 16.76 23.50
CA GLY A 366 6.49 15.43 23.55
C GLY A 366 7.88 15.44 22.89
N SER A 367 8.49 14.27 22.72
CA SER A 367 9.84 14.11 22.13
C SER A 367 9.88 14.57 20.67
N LYS A 368 11.04 15.04 20.20
CA LYS A 368 11.28 15.27 18.77
C LYS A 368 12.09 14.09 18.19
N PRO A 369 11.71 13.52 17.03
CA PRO A 369 10.66 14.02 16.13
C PRO A 369 9.23 13.55 16.43
N GLU A 370 9.03 12.45 17.16
CA GLU A 370 7.73 11.74 17.21
C GLU A 370 6.60 12.55 17.84
N GLY A 371 6.73 12.90 19.12
CA GLY A 371 5.73 13.69 19.83
C GLY A 371 5.49 15.03 19.15
N TYR A 372 6.57 15.73 18.78
CA TYR A 372 6.50 17.03 18.14
C TYR A 372 5.62 17.00 16.89
N TRP A 373 5.84 16.00 16.02
CA TRP A 373 5.02 15.85 14.83
C TRP A 373 3.58 15.46 15.17
N ILE A 374 3.38 14.50 16.08
CA ILE A 374 2.05 14.05 16.52
C ILE A 374 1.20 15.23 17.02
N TYR A 375 1.78 16.15 17.78
CA TYR A 375 1.09 17.37 18.24
C TYR A 375 0.50 18.16 17.05
N TRP A 376 1.33 18.48 16.06
CA TRP A 376 0.93 19.31 14.92
C TRP A 376 0.00 18.57 13.96
N SER A 377 0.28 17.30 13.65
CA SER A 377 -0.52 16.49 12.73
C SER A 377 -1.89 16.17 13.30
N THR A 378 -2.01 16.04 14.63
CA THR A 378 -3.32 15.84 15.28
C THR A 378 -4.19 17.09 15.18
N LEU A 379 -3.61 18.27 15.38
CA LEU A 379 -4.35 19.53 15.29
C LEU A 379 -4.72 19.85 13.83
N PHE A 380 -3.81 19.58 12.88
CA PHE A 380 -3.91 19.96 11.48
C PHE A 380 -3.66 18.77 10.54
N PRO A 381 -4.58 17.80 10.45
CA PRO A 381 -4.34 16.51 9.78
C PRO A 381 -4.09 16.60 8.27
N SER A 382 -4.64 17.61 7.60
CA SER A 382 -4.40 17.84 6.16
C SER A 382 -3.19 18.72 5.85
N LEU A 383 -2.46 19.20 6.87
CA LEU A 383 -1.32 20.11 6.71
C LEU A 383 -0.22 19.52 5.83
N LEU A 384 0.19 18.30 6.12
CA LEU A 384 1.32 17.66 5.45
C LEU A 384 1.02 17.45 3.97
N ILE A 385 -0.10 16.79 3.67
CA ILE A 385 -0.47 16.47 2.28
C ILE A 385 -0.69 17.73 1.45
N HIS A 386 -1.31 18.77 2.02
CA HIS A 386 -1.52 20.04 1.32
C HIS A 386 -0.18 20.73 1.01
N THR A 387 0.72 20.80 1.99
CA THR A 387 2.04 21.39 1.82
C THR A 387 2.87 20.60 0.79
N TRP A 388 2.81 19.28 0.86
CA TRP A 388 3.49 18.38 -0.06
C TRP A 388 3.03 18.55 -1.50
N ARG A 389 1.71 18.61 -1.74
CA ARG A 389 1.14 18.84 -3.08
C ARG A 389 1.70 20.10 -3.76
N VAL A 390 1.86 21.17 -2.98
CA VAL A 390 2.29 22.47 -3.51
C VAL A 390 3.81 22.55 -3.67
N MET A 391 4.57 21.98 -2.73
CA MET A 391 6.02 22.25 -2.63
C MET A 391 6.94 21.08 -3.00
N ALA A 392 6.47 19.83 -3.01
CA ALA A 392 7.31 18.65 -3.26
C ALA A 392 8.08 18.75 -4.58
N ASN A 393 7.40 19.12 -5.66
CA ASN A 393 7.99 19.25 -7.00
C ASN A 393 8.98 20.42 -7.12
N ARG A 394 9.03 21.34 -6.14
CA ARG A 394 9.92 22.51 -6.13
C ARG A 394 11.23 22.25 -5.41
N LEU A 395 11.33 21.17 -4.62
CA LEU A 395 12.49 20.83 -3.79
C LEU A 395 13.60 20.04 -4.52
N GLY A 396 13.56 20.00 -5.85
CA GLY A 396 14.69 19.57 -6.69
C GLY A 396 15.16 18.12 -6.50
N SER A 397 14.39 17.24 -5.85
CA SER A 397 14.78 15.84 -5.68
C SER A 397 13.53 14.96 -5.72
N THR A 398 13.56 14.01 -6.66
CA THR A 398 12.70 12.82 -6.79
C THR A 398 11.73 12.59 -5.62
N VAL A 399 10.52 13.11 -5.76
CA VAL A 399 9.33 12.55 -5.14
C VAL A 399 8.67 11.64 -6.17
#